data_AF-A0A6V7JKC7-F1
#
_entry.id   AF-A0A6V7JKC7-F1
#
_cell.length_a   1.000
_cell.length_b   1.000
_cell.length_c   1.000
_cell.angle_alpha   90.00
_cell.angle_beta   90.00
_cell.angle_gamma   90.00
#
_symmetry.space_group_name_H-M   'P 1'
#
loop_
_entity.id
_entity.type
_entity.pdbx_description
1 polymer ?
#
loop_
_entity_poly.entity_id
_entity_poly.type
_entity_poly.pdbx_seq_one_letter_code
_entity_poly.pdbx_strand_id
1 'polypeptide(L)' 'MNRTAKIVNYLRVKGFFHDEVQTELNNFSIRLLYKKVKFTACGVFSLDITFIRL' A
#
# COMPACT_ATOMS: atom_id res chain seq x y z
N MET A 1 -0.35 9.73 -9.83
CA MET A 1 0.23 8.37 -9.90
C MET A 1 0.42 7.85 -8.47
N ASN A 2 -0.20 6.72 -8.09
CA ASN A 2 -0.23 6.20 -6.71
C ASN A 2 1.15 5.65 -6.29
N ARG A 3 1.89 6.36 -5.42
CA ARG A 3 3.26 5.99 -4.97
C ARG A 3 3.29 4.63 -4.29
N THR A 4 2.25 4.28 -3.53
CA THR A 4 2.10 2.98 -2.87
C THR A 4 2.05 1.85 -3.88
N ALA A 5 1.27 2.01 -4.97
CA ALA A 5 1.18 0.99 -6.03
C ALA A 5 2.53 0.73 -6.72
N LYS A 6 3.33 1.78 -6.93
CA LYS A 6 4.68 1.64 -7.50
C LYS A 6 5.61 0.83 -6.58
N ILE A 7 5.59 1.13 -5.28
CA ILE A 7 6.42 0.44 -4.29
C ILE A 7 6.01 -1.03 -4.17
N VAL A 8 4.71 -1.31 -4.05
CA VAL A 8 4.21 -2.69 -3.95
C VAL A 8 4.59 -3.51 -5.18
N ASN A 9 4.41 -2.95 -6.38
CA ASN A 9 4.80 -3.65 -7.60
C ASN A 9 6.32 -3.86 -7.69
N TYR A 10 7.12 -2.88 -7.25
CA TYR A 10 8.57 -3.04 -7.16
C TYR A 10 8.95 -4.18 -6.21
N LEU A 11 8.39 -4.21 -5.00
CA LEU A 11 8.64 -5.28 -4.03
C LEU A 11 8.21 -6.65 -4.56
N ARG A 12 7.05 -6.73 -5.24
CA ARG A 12 6.57 -7.98 -5.84
C ARG A 12 7.49 -8.52 -6.94
N VAL A 13 8.08 -7.64 -7.76
CA VAL A 13 8.89 -8.02 -8.93
C VAL A 13 10.37 -8.19 -8.59
N LYS A 14 10.89 -7.40 -7.64
CA LYS A 14 12.33 -7.33 -7.34
C LYS A 14 12.69 -7.86 -5.95
N GLY A 15 11.72 -8.05 -5.06
CA GLY A 15 11.97 -8.56 -3.73
C GLY A 15 12.15 -10.08 -3.73
N PHE A 16 13.08 -10.56 -2.90
CA PHE A 16 13.18 -11.96 -2.52
C PHE A 16 12.48 -12.12 -1.17
N PHE A 17 11.28 -12.69 -1.21
CA PHE A 17 10.50 -12.98 -0.01
C PHE A 17 10.05 -14.44 -0.03
N HIS A 18 9.68 -14.98 1.13
CA HIS A 18 9.00 -16.27 1.21
C HIS A 18 7.63 -16.21 0.51
N ASP A 19 7.16 -17.37 0.04
CA ASP A 19 5.92 -17.53 -0.75
C ASP A 19 4.69 -16.88 -0.10
N GLU A 20 4.61 -16.90 1.23
CA GLU A 20 3.52 -16.27 1.99
C GLU A 20 3.49 -14.75 1.78
N VAL A 21 4.64 -14.09 1.88
CA VAL A 21 4.78 -12.64 1.69
C VAL A 21 4.49 -12.27 0.24
N GLN A 22 4.91 -13.08 -0.72
CA GLN A 22 4.66 -12.82 -2.14
C GLN A 22 3.17 -12.96 -2.48
N THR A 23 2.50 -13.95 -1.89
CA THR A 23 1.05 -14.12 -1.97
C THR A 23 0.32 -12.91 -1.40
N GLU A 24 0.76 -12.41 -0.25
CA GLU A 24 0.16 -11.24 0.38
C GLU A 24 0.38 -9.94 -0.42
N LEU A 25 1.56 -9.74 -0.99
CA LEU A 25 1.84 -8.63 -1.90
C LEU A 25 0.97 -8.67 -3.16
N ASN A 26 0.68 -9.86 -3.68
CA ASN A 26 -0.22 -10.01 -4.84
C ASN A 26 -1.66 -9.65 -4.47
N ASN A 27 -2.15 -10.16 -3.34
CA ASN A 27 -3.47 -9.81 -2.80
C ASN A 27 -3.60 -8.31 -2.51
N PHE A 28 -2.55 -7.69 -1.96
CA PHE A 28 -2.51 -6.25 -1.72
C PHE A 28 -2.52 -5.44 -3.02
N SER A 29 -1.81 -5.90 -4.05
CA SER A 29 -1.83 -5.30 -5.40
C SER A 29 -3.24 -5.30 -5.99
N ILE A 30 -3.98 -6.40 -5.84
CA ILE A 30 -5.37 -6.50 -6.27
C ILE A 30 -6.25 -5.53 -5.47
N ARG A 31 -6.11 -5.50 -4.14
CA ARG A 31 -6.87 -4.56 -3.29
C ARG A 31 -6.64 -3.10 -3.65
N LEU A 32 -5.42 -2.72 -4.05
CA LEU A 32 -5.08 -1.37 -4.51
C LEU A 32 -5.82 -0.96 -5.80
N LEU A 33 -6.23 -1.91 -6.64
CA LEU A 33 -7.01 -1.63 -7.85
C LEU A 33 -8.48 -1.31 -7.50
N TYR A 34 -9.06 -2.06 -6.56
CA TYR A 34 -10.47 -1.94 -6.20
C TYR A 34 -10.75 -0.90 -5.11
N LYS A 35 -9.79 -0.66 -4.21
CA LYS A 35 -9.93 0.29 -3.10
C LYS A 35 -8.75 1.26 -3.09
N LYS A 36 -9.04 2.56 -3.12
CA LYS A 36 -8.06 3.57 -2.70
C LYS A 36 -7.75 3.34 -1.22
N VAL A 37 -6.54 2.86 -0.93
CA VAL A 37 -6.04 2.72 0.43
C VAL A 37 -6.01 4.10 1.07
N LYS A 38 -6.85 4.31 2.08
CA LYS A 38 -6.82 5.47 2.96
C LYS A 38 -6.20 5.01 4.27
N PHE A 39 -5.10 5.64 4.66
CA PHE A 39 -4.60 5.50 6.01
C PHE A 39 -5.47 6.39 6.90
N THR A 40 -5.92 5.90 8.04
CA THR A 40 -6.72 6.68 8.99
C THR A 40 -6.10 6.66 10.36
N ALA A 41 -6.12 7.79 11.07
CA ALA A 41 -5.73 7.86 12.48
C ALA A 41 -6.92 7.41 13.32
N CYS A 42 -6.83 6.20 13.92
CA CYS A 42 -7.88 5.61 14.74
C CYS A 42 -9.29 5.58 14.08
N GLY A 43 -9.36 5.60 12.74
CA GLY A 43 -10.64 5.70 12.01
C GLY A 43 -11.28 7.09 12.00
N VAL A 44 -10.66 8.11 12.60
CA VAL A 44 -11.24 9.44 12.81
C VAL A 44 -11.06 10.33 11.58
N PHE A 45 -9.86 10.35 11.00
CA PHE A 45 -9.57 11.14 9.80
C PHE A 45 -8.55 10.44 8.92
N SER A 46 -8.56 10.76 7.63
CA SER A 46 -7.58 10.21 6.68
C SER A 46 -6.23 10.88 6.90
N LEU A 47 -5.21 10.07 7.22
CA LEU A 47 -3.81 10.46 7.21
C LEU A 47 -3.38 10.62 5.75
N ASP A 48 -3.29 11.86 5.32
CA ASP A 48 -2.57 12.23 4.11
C ASP A 48 -1.39 13.15 4.47
N ILE A 49 -0.56 13.45 3.47
CA ILE A 49 0.67 14.22 3.67
C ILE A 49 0.43 15.64 4.20
N THR A 50 -0.81 16.14 4.16
CA THR A 50 -1.14 17.47 4.71
C THR A 50 -0.98 17.53 6.22
N PHE A 51 -1.11 16.40 6.92
CA PHE A 51 -0.95 16.31 8.38
C PHE A 51 0.52 16.27 8.86
N ILE A 52 1.49 16.13 7.96
CA ILE A 52 2.92 16.05 8.31
C ILE A 52 3.54 17.43 8.62
N ARG A 53 2.78 18.53 8.48
CA ARG A 53 3.26 19.91 8.64
C ARG A 53 2.50 20.78 9.65
N LEU A 54 1.65 20.19 10.49
CA LEU A 54 1.01 20.92 11.59
C LEU A 54 1.93 20.99 12.81
#